data_AF-A0A3C1T5D3-F1
#
_entry.id   AF-A0A3C1T5D3-F1
#
_cell.length_a   1.000
_cell.length_b   1.000
_cell.length_c   1.000
_cell.angle_alpha   90.00
_cell.angle_beta   90.00
_cell.angle_gamma   90.00
#
_symmetry.space_group_name_H-M   'P 1'
#
loop_
_entity.id
_entity.type
_entity.pdbx_description
1 polymer ?
#
loop_
_entity_poly.entity_id
_entity_poly.type
_entity_poly.pdbx_seq_one_letter_code
_entity_poly.pdbx_strand_id
1 'polypeptide(L)'
;MLLFALLATTGYSQTAAKPKQFSNFPDVINCTESELNSIFSSTPGQHISVSFSDNFSFSGDVVNNLVKYSNLRSAVIKSPAFHNSIFSVSRITNSDNSITYVGRILNRDYFDGYELKKNAAGKYQLIKIETDQVMPACAKQ
;
A
#
# COMPACT_ATOMS: atom_id res chain seq x y z
N MET A 1 -5.96 -54.04 -34.25
CA MET A 1 -4.93 -53.46 -33.35
C MET A 1 -5.12 -51.95 -33.38
N LEU A 2 -5.81 -51.38 -32.40
CA LEU A 2 -6.19 -49.97 -32.36
C LEU A 2 -5.18 -49.23 -31.46
N LEU A 3 -4.41 -48.30 -32.02
CA LEU A 3 -3.36 -47.57 -31.33
C LEU A 3 -3.92 -46.26 -30.77
N PHE A 4 -4.08 -46.18 -29.44
CA PHE A 4 -4.47 -44.96 -28.72
C PHE A 4 -3.22 -44.10 -28.48
N ALA A 5 -3.13 -42.93 -29.11
CA ALA A 5 -2.10 -41.94 -28.84
C ALA A 5 -2.59 -40.96 -27.76
N LEU A 6 -2.02 -41.04 -26.56
CA LEU A 6 -2.21 -40.04 -25.50
C LEU A 6 -1.28 -38.85 -25.75
N LEU A 7 -1.84 -37.73 -26.19
CA LEU A 7 -1.16 -36.44 -26.21
C LEU A 7 -1.25 -35.81 -24.81
N ALA A 8 -0.16 -35.83 -24.06
CA ALA A 8 -0.06 -35.08 -22.81
C ALA A 8 0.23 -33.61 -23.12
N THR A 9 -0.76 -32.74 -22.95
CA THR A 9 -0.55 -31.29 -22.99
C THR A 9 -0.08 -30.82 -21.61
N THR A 10 1.20 -30.47 -21.48
CA THR A 10 1.68 -29.73 -20.32
C THR A 10 1.21 -28.28 -20.47
N GLY A 11 0.18 -27.89 -19.72
CA GLY A 11 -0.24 -26.50 -19.63
C GLY A 11 0.69 -25.73 -18.70
N TYR A 12 1.53 -24.85 -19.25
CA TYR A 12 2.22 -23.83 -18.46
C TYR A 12 1.22 -22.72 -18.15
N SER A 13 0.87 -22.53 -16.87
CA SER A 13 0.15 -21.34 -16.46
C SER A 13 1.10 -20.15 -16.54
N GLN A 14 1.02 -19.37 -17.62
CA GLN A 14 1.70 -18.08 -17.71
C GLN A 14 0.89 -17.09 -16.87
N THR A 15 1.24 -16.92 -15.59
CA THR A 15 0.81 -15.73 -14.86
C THR A 15 1.48 -14.53 -15.53
N ALA A 16 0.70 -13.76 -16.29
CA ALA A 16 1.18 -12.52 -16.90
C ALA A 16 1.85 -11.64 -15.83
N ALA A 17 2.98 -11.02 -16.17
CA ALA A 17 3.69 -10.13 -15.26
C ALA A 17 2.74 -9.00 -14.82
N LYS A 18 2.69 -8.73 -13.51
CA LYS A 18 1.85 -7.65 -12.97
C LYS A 18 2.27 -6.31 -13.59
N PRO A 19 1.34 -5.47 -14.04
CA PRO A 19 1.68 -4.13 -14.50
C PRO A 19 2.21 -3.26 -13.35
N LYS A 20 2.96 -2.22 -13.68
CA LYS A 20 3.34 -1.15 -12.74
C LYS A 20 2.28 -0.05 -12.75
N GLN A 21 1.81 0.35 -11.58
CA GLN A 21 0.85 1.44 -11.39
C GLN A 21 1.54 2.79 -11.23
N PHE A 22 2.70 2.80 -10.57
CA PHE A 22 3.33 4.05 -10.13
C PHE A 22 4.58 4.42 -10.95
N SER A 23 4.69 3.91 -12.19
CA SER A 23 5.80 4.20 -13.11
C SER A 23 6.02 5.69 -13.37
N ASN A 24 4.96 6.49 -13.37
CA ASN A 24 5.02 7.94 -13.66
C ASN A 24 5.28 8.80 -12.42
N PHE A 25 5.46 8.19 -11.24
CA PHE A 25 5.72 8.89 -9.99
C PHE A 25 7.15 8.64 -9.51
N PRO A 26 7.74 9.56 -8.72
CA PRO A 26 9.09 9.40 -8.20
C PRO A 26 9.24 8.15 -7.32
N ASP A 27 10.45 7.60 -7.26
CA ASP A 27 10.72 6.46 -6.36
C ASP A 27 10.69 6.85 -4.87
N VAL A 28 10.84 8.14 -4.57
CA VAL A 28 10.78 8.69 -3.22
C VAL A 28 9.90 9.94 -3.24
N ILE A 29 8.88 9.96 -2.39
CA ILE A 29 7.99 11.10 -2.18
C ILE A 29 8.14 11.51 -0.71
N ASN A 30 8.56 12.74 -0.45
CA ASN A 30 8.64 13.26 0.91
C ASN A 30 7.24 13.52 1.46
N CYS A 31 7.03 13.28 2.75
CA CYS A 31 5.75 13.51 3.42
C CYS A 31 5.98 14.29 4.70
N THR A 32 5.02 15.14 5.07
CA THR A 32 5.03 15.83 6.36
C THR A 32 4.20 15.08 7.40
N GLU A 33 4.52 15.29 8.68
CA GLU A 33 3.70 14.73 9.77
C GLU A 33 2.28 15.31 9.77
N SER A 34 2.11 16.56 9.33
CA SER A 34 0.80 17.22 9.20
C SER A 34 -0.09 16.50 8.19
N GLU A 35 0.43 16.17 7.01
CA GLU A 35 -0.27 15.39 5.99
C GLU A 35 -0.69 14.03 6.53
N LEU A 36 0.22 13.31 7.18
CA LEU A 36 -0.06 11.99 7.74
C LEU A 36 -1.09 12.05 8.89
N ASN A 37 -0.99 13.06 9.75
CA ASN A 37 -1.91 13.24 10.87
C ASN A 37 -3.32 13.58 10.39
N SER A 38 -3.47 14.29 9.27
CA SER A 38 -4.77 14.66 8.70
C SER A 38 -5.67 13.45 8.42
N ILE A 39 -5.08 12.30 8.04
CA ILE A 39 -5.78 11.03 7.80
C ILE A 39 -6.50 10.56 9.06
N PHE A 40 -5.89 10.75 10.23
CA PHE A 40 -6.45 10.25 11.49
C PHE A 40 -7.56 11.16 12.04
N SER A 41 -7.75 12.35 11.47
CA SER A 41 -8.89 13.23 11.77
C SER A 41 -10.16 12.85 10.98
N SER A 42 -10.05 11.95 10.01
CA SER A 42 -11.16 11.56 9.13
C SER A 42 -12.00 10.43 9.72
N THR A 43 -13.28 10.36 9.36
CA THR A 43 -14.19 9.30 9.82
C THR A 43 -14.38 8.21 8.76
N PRO A 44 -14.66 6.95 9.14
CA PRO A 44 -15.02 5.91 8.18
C PRO A 44 -16.20 6.33 7.29
N GLY A 45 -16.11 6.07 5.99
CA GLY A 45 -17.06 6.50 4.97
C GLY A 45 -16.78 7.89 4.38
N GLN A 46 -15.88 8.68 4.98
CA GLN A 46 -15.48 9.97 4.42
C GLN A 46 -14.55 9.80 3.21
N HIS A 47 -14.79 10.57 2.15
CA HIS A 47 -13.85 10.72 1.05
C HIS A 47 -12.81 11.78 1.40
N ILE A 48 -11.52 11.46 1.26
CA ILE A 48 -10.41 12.37 1.56
C ILE A 48 -9.39 12.37 0.42
N SER A 49 -8.66 13.48 0.31
CA SER A 49 -7.50 13.60 -0.58
C SER A 49 -6.32 14.11 0.22
N VAL A 50 -5.23 13.33 0.25
CA VAL A 50 -4.00 13.69 0.94
C VAL A 50 -2.94 14.01 -0.11
N SER A 51 -2.50 15.26 -0.18
CA SER A 51 -1.43 15.69 -1.08
C SER A 51 -0.08 15.57 -0.38
N PHE A 52 0.77 14.66 -0.84
CA PHE A 52 2.12 14.47 -0.29
C PHE A 52 3.18 15.30 -1.04
N SER A 53 2.91 15.64 -2.29
CA SER A 53 3.74 16.55 -3.09
C SER A 53 2.88 17.19 -4.18
N ASP A 54 3.43 18.16 -4.89
CA ASP A 54 2.76 18.82 -6.02
C ASP A 54 2.28 17.82 -7.09
N ASN A 55 2.98 16.68 -7.23
CA ASN A 55 2.73 15.69 -8.27
C ASN A 55 2.16 14.37 -7.73
N PHE A 56 1.89 14.25 -6.43
CA PHE A 56 1.31 13.03 -5.87
C PHE A 56 0.32 13.34 -4.76
N SER A 57 -0.94 13.03 -5.03
CA SER A 57 -2.02 12.98 -4.06
C SER A 57 -2.63 11.59 -4.02
N PHE A 58 -2.97 11.14 -2.82
CA PHE A 58 -3.70 9.90 -2.62
C PHE A 58 -5.12 10.22 -2.17
N SER A 59 -6.06 10.06 -3.09
CA SER A 59 -7.49 10.32 -2.85
C SER A 59 -8.27 9.02 -2.77
N GLY A 60 -9.19 8.93 -1.81
CA GLY A 60 -10.01 7.73 -1.62
C GLY A 60 -10.94 7.79 -0.42
N ASP A 61 -11.70 6.71 -0.25
CA ASP A 61 -12.65 6.57 0.85
C ASP A 61 -11.96 5.94 2.06
N VAL A 62 -12.17 6.53 3.24
CA VAL A 62 -11.70 5.96 4.51
C VAL A 62 -12.56 4.74 4.83
N VAL A 63 -11.99 3.55 4.67
CA VAL A 63 -12.65 2.28 4.98
C VAL A 63 -12.63 2.03 6.49
N ASN A 64 -11.57 2.45 7.15
CA ASN A 64 -11.39 2.24 8.59
C ASN A 64 -10.53 3.35 9.20
N ASN A 65 -10.82 3.73 10.44
CA ASN A 65 -9.96 4.56 11.29
C ASN A 65 -10.28 4.24 12.75
N LEU A 66 -9.52 3.31 13.33
CA LEU A 66 -9.79 2.80 14.67
C LEU A 66 -8.54 2.74 15.54
N VAL A 67 -8.76 2.80 16.84
CA VAL A 67 -7.74 2.56 17.87
C VAL A 67 -7.67 1.05 18.09
N LYS A 68 -6.55 0.41 17.71
CA LYS A 68 -6.33 -1.03 17.90
C LYS A 68 -5.85 -1.34 19.32
N TYR A 69 -4.96 -0.49 19.83
CA TYR A 69 -4.42 -0.52 21.19
C TYR A 69 -4.31 0.90 21.72
N SER A 70 -4.10 1.09 23.02
CA SER A 70 -3.99 2.43 23.63
C SER A 70 -2.96 3.34 22.95
N ASN A 71 -1.91 2.75 22.38
CA ASN A 71 -0.83 3.46 21.70
C ASN A 71 -0.81 3.29 20.17
N LEU A 72 -1.77 2.56 19.58
CA LEU A 72 -1.82 2.26 18.14
C LEU A 72 -3.16 2.63 17.55
N ARG A 73 -3.15 3.56 16.60
CA ARG A 73 -4.31 3.90 15.75
C ARG A 73 -4.01 3.54 14.31
N SER A 74 -4.93 2.86 13.63
CA SER A 74 -4.78 2.47 12.23
C SER A 74 -5.90 3.05 11.38
N ALA A 75 -5.55 3.57 10.22
CA ALA A 75 -6.47 4.02 9.19
C ALA A 75 -6.21 3.28 7.87
N VAL A 76 -7.28 3.08 7.11
CA VAL A 76 -7.26 2.41 5.80
C VAL A 76 -8.05 3.27 4.82
N ILE A 77 -7.39 3.68 3.74
CA ILE A 77 -7.98 4.46 2.65
C ILE A 77 -7.96 3.59 1.40
N LYS A 78 -9.09 3.49 0.71
CA LYS A 78 -9.20 2.79 -0.58
C LYS A 78 -9.35 3.82 -1.68
N SER A 79 -8.43 3.82 -2.64
CA SER A 79 -8.42 4.81 -3.73
C SER A 79 -9.03 4.28 -5.02
N PRO A 80 -10.18 4.82 -5.48
CA PRO A 80 -10.70 4.51 -6.81
C PRO A 80 -9.78 4.99 -7.93
N ALA A 81 -9.04 6.10 -7.72
CA ALA A 81 -8.12 6.67 -8.69
C ALA A 81 -6.90 5.78 -8.97
N PHE A 82 -6.54 4.91 -8.02
CA PHE A 82 -5.45 3.95 -8.14
C PHE A 82 -5.99 2.50 -8.12
N HIS A 83 -7.00 2.19 -8.93
CA HIS A 83 -7.54 0.83 -9.11
C HIS A 83 -7.91 0.12 -7.80
N ASN A 84 -8.50 0.84 -6.85
CA ASN A 84 -8.81 0.35 -5.50
C ASN A 84 -7.58 -0.02 -4.66
N SER A 85 -6.44 0.62 -4.92
CA SER A 85 -5.25 0.49 -4.07
C SER A 85 -5.58 0.88 -2.64
N ILE A 86 -4.97 0.14 -1.72
CA ILE A 86 -5.17 0.31 -0.29
C ILE A 86 -3.97 1.04 0.29
N PHE A 87 -4.21 2.21 0.86
CA PHE A 87 -3.26 2.84 1.75
C PHE A 87 -3.60 2.48 3.20
N SER A 88 -2.81 1.61 3.79
CA SER A 88 -2.88 1.27 5.21
C SER A 88 -1.83 2.06 5.97
N VAL A 89 -2.24 2.90 6.92
CA VAL A 89 -1.33 3.71 7.75
C VAL A 89 -1.64 3.53 9.22
N SER A 90 -0.60 3.52 10.04
CA SER A 90 -0.71 3.41 11.49
C SER A 90 0.07 4.52 12.16
N ARG A 91 -0.53 5.12 13.18
CA ARG A 91 0.04 6.09 14.11
C ARG A 91 0.33 5.36 15.42
N ILE A 92 1.60 5.34 15.80
CA ILE A 92 2.11 4.72 17.01
C ILE A 92 2.55 5.84 17.96
N THR A 93 2.02 5.85 19.16
CA THR A 93 2.56 6.67 20.26
C THR A 93 3.61 5.82 20.99
N ASN A 94 4.87 6.24 20.94
CA ASN A 94 5.96 5.55 21.62
C ASN A 94 5.95 5.85 23.13
N SER A 95 6.74 5.11 23.91
CA SER A 95 6.82 5.28 25.37
C SER A 95 7.36 6.64 25.81
N ASP A 96 8.12 7.32 24.94
CA ASP A 96 8.62 8.68 25.15
C ASP A 96 7.64 9.77 24.67
N ASN A 97 6.40 9.40 24.34
CA ASN A 97 5.36 10.23 23.72
C ASN A 97 5.66 10.72 22.30
N SER A 98 6.76 10.30 21.68
CA SER A 98 7.01 10.57 20.26
C SER A 98 6.01 9.81 19.37
N ILE A 99 5.73 10.35 18.19
CA ILE A 99 4.81 9.74 17.23
C ILE A 99 5.58 9.11 16.07
N THR A 100 5.26 7.85 15.78
CA THR A 100 5.75 7.13 14.61
C THR A 100 4.61 6.79 13.67
N TYR A 101 4.78 7.09 12.38
CA TYR A 101 3.89 6.67 11.32
C TYR A 101 4.53 5.55 10.50
N VAL A 102 3.78 4.49 10.24
CA VAL A 102 4.19 3.39 9.35
C VAL A 102 3.01 3.04 8.45
N GLY A 103 3.29 2.58 7.23
CA GLY A 103 2.19 2.26 6.31
C GLY A 103 2.67 1.83 4.94
N ARG A 104 1.72 1.36 4.13
CA ARG A 104 1.97 0.95 2.75
C ARG A 104 0.79 1.27 1.84
N ILE A 105 1.09 1.67 0.61
CA ILE A 105 0.15 1.77 -0.51
C ILE A 105 0.37 0.53 -1.37
N LEU A 106 -0.62 -0.36 -1.42
CA LEU A 106 -0.50 -1.64 -2.11
C LEU A 106 -1.75 -1.96 -2.93
N ASN A 107 -1.52 -2.67 -4.02
CA ASN A 107 -2.56 -3.35 -4.78
C ASN A 107 -2.02 -4.72 -5.20
N ARG A 108 -2.80 -5.78 -4.97
CA ARG A 108 -2.36 -7.15 -5.25
C ARG A 108 -2.11 -7.38 -6.73
N ASP A 109 -2.83 -6.68 -7.59
CA ASP A 109 -2.80 -6.89 -9.04
C ASP A 109 -1.71 -6.07 -9.74
N TYR A 110 -0.94 -5.27 -8.98
CA TYR A 110 0.14 -4.43 -9.49
C TYR A 110 1.49 -4.80 -8.89
N PHE A 111 2.56 -4.58 -9.65
CA PHE A 111 3.93 -4.95 -9.29
C PHE A 111 4.57 -3.97 -8.29
N ASP A 112 4.14 -2.72 -8.27
CA ASP A 112 4.73 -1.66 -7.45
C ASP A 112 3.73 -1.03 -6.47
N GLY A 113 4.29 -0.46 -5.42
CA GLY A 113 3.57 0.25 -4.37
C GLY A 113 4.50 1.20 -3.62
N TYR A 114 4.07 1.72 -2.47
CA TYR A 114 4.90 2.56 -1.61
C TYR A 114 4.92 2.05 -0.18
N GLU A 115 6.05 2.22 0.49
CA GLU A 115 6.23 2.03 1.93
C GLU A 115 6.54 3.38 2.60
N LEU A 116 5.80 3.70 3.66
CA LEU A 116 6.03 4.87 4.50
C LEU A 116 7.08 4.55 5.57
N LYS A 117 8.20 5.26 5.55
CA LYS A 117 9.25 5.19 6.58
C LYS A 117 9.99 6.51 6.77
N LYS A 118 10.74 6.64 7.86
CA LYS A 118 11.66 7.76 8.06
C LYS A 118 12.97 7.52 7.32
N ASN A 119 13.57 8.58 6.78
CA ASN A 119 14.96 8.57 6.32
C ASN A 119 15.95 8.80 7.48
N ALA A 120 17.25 8.78 7.19
CA ALA A 120 18.30 9.00 8.18
C ALA A 120 18.23 10.39 8.87
N ALA A 121 17.62 11.37 8.22
CA ALA A 121 17.37 12.70 8.78
C ALA A 121 16.04 12.79 9.57
N GLY A 122 15.35 11.68 9.79
CA GLY A 122 14.10 11.60 10.55
C GLY A 122 12.85 12.09 9.80
N LYS A 123 12.95 12.43 8.50
CA LYS A 123 11.82 12.90 7.68
C LYS A 123 11.07 11.72 7.07
N TYR A 124 9.74 11.79 7.03
CA TYR A 124 8.91 10.75 6.42
C TYR A 124 8.99 10.76 4.90
N GLN A 125 8.98 9.56 4.33
CA GLN A 125 9.01 9.33 2.89
C GLN A 125 8.15 8.11 2.54
N LEU A 126 7.39 8.22 1.45
CA LEU A 126 6.86 7.09 0.70
C LEU A 126 7.95 6.63 -0.27
N ILE A 127 8.43 5.41 -0.10
CA ILE A 127 9.50 4.82 -0.91
C ILE A 127 8.91 3.69 -1.75
N LYS A 128 9.15 3.73 -3.06
CA LYS A 128 8.60 2.75 -3.98
C LYS A 128 9.16 1.36 -3.65
N ILE A 129 8.28 0.37 -3.67
CA ILE A 129 8.60 -1.03 -3.36
C ILE A 129 7.97 -1.95 -4.39
N GLU A 130 8.52 -3.15 -4.54
CA GLU A 130 7.91 -4.24 -5.29
C GLU A 130 6.92 -4.97 -4.39
N THR A 131 5.68 -5.12 -4.83
CA THR A 131 4.60 -5.72 -4.02
C THR A 131 4.86 -7.19 -3.71
N ASP A 132 5.50 -7.92 -4.61
CA ASP A 132 5.81 -9.34 -4.44
C ASP A 132 6.82 -9.60 -3.30
N GLN A 133 7.68 -8.62 -2.98
CA GLN A 133 8.61 -8.72 -1.84
C GLN A 133 7.91 -8.58 -0.48
N VAL A 134 6.75 -7.90 -0.44
CA VAL A 134 6.03 -7.59 0.80
C VAL A 134 4.70 -8.34 0.96
N MET A 135 4.18 -8.90 -0.14
CA MET A 135 2.98 -9.73 -0.18
C MET A 135 3.34 -11.06 -0.87
N PRO A 136 4.05 -11.98 -0.18
CA PRO A 136 4.29 -13.29 -0.74
C PRO A 136 2.94 -13.93 -1.06
N ALA A 137 2.82 -14.55 -2.24
CA ALA A 137 1.66 -15.34 -2.56
C ALA A 137 1.50 -16.38 -1.43
N CYS A 138 0.36 -16.40 -0.74
CA CYS A 138 0.07 -17.48 0.18
C CYS A 138 0.13 -18.78 -0.61
N ALA A 139 1.25 -19.51 -0.47
CA ALA A 139 1.34 -20.87 -0.94
C ALA A 139 0.32 -21.65 -0.12
N LYS A 140 -0.75 -22.12 -0.77
CA LYS A 140 -1.62 -23.13 -0.18
C LYS A 140 -0.73 -24.34 0.10
N GLN A 141 -0.40 -24.57 1.37
CA GLN A 141 0.09 -25.86 1.84
C GLN A 141 -1.04 -26.89 1.78
#